data_AF-A0A7S2VLI1-F1
#
_entry.id   AF-A0A7S2VLI1-F1
#
_cell.length_a   1.000
_cell.length_b   1.000
_cell.length_c   1.000
_cell.angle_alpha   90.00
_cell.angle_beta   90.00
_cell.angle_gamma   90.00
#
_symmetry.space_group_name_H-M   'P 1'
#
loop_
_entity.id
_entity.type
_entity.pdbx_description
1 polymer ?
#
loop_
_entity_poly.entity_id
_entity_poly.type
_entity_poly.pdbx_seq_one_letter_code
_entity_poly.pdbx_strand_id
1 'polypeptide(L)'
;QAVASTKRGKPVLCALVGGSSLAMASKQVEGSAAKPSFFARVGASLATTARNNLRPGAGLYSLGFGVAAGVAISGVVYAGRTLSVMLFDHEYYKLQSRKRYYEKQLIFSREQEETQAAHYLASMASEYDPAATRMPFKPLDAKYRF
;
A
#
# COMPACT_ATOMS: atom_id res chain seq x y z
N GLN A 1 -53.35 12.73 58.91
CA GLN A 1 -54.31 13.17 57.88
C GLN A 1 -53.53 13.65 56.65
N ALA A 2 -54.14 13.53 55.45
CA ALA A 2 -53.61 13.69 54.07
C ALA A 2 -52.82 12.45 53.53
N VAL A 3 -53.32 11.56 52.65
CA VAL A 3 -54.00 11.63 51.32
C VAL A 3 -53.05 12.18 50.24
N ALA A 4 -52.25 11.32 49.59
CA ALA A 4 -52.47 10.60 48.30
C ALA A 4 -52.20 11.45 47.03
N SER A 5 -51.32 10.97 46.12
CA SER A 5 -51.67 10.61 44.72
C SER A 5 -50.46 10.53 43.75
N THR A 6 -50.39 9.37 43.08
CA THR A 6 -50.01 9.04 41.67
C THR A 6 -48.62 9.28 41.02
N LYS A 7 -47.92 8.14 40.83
CA LYS A 7 -47.41 7.52 39.57
C LYS A 7 -47.01 8.44 38.40
N ARG A 8 -45.70 8.45 38.05
CA ARG A 8 -45.18 8.89 36.73
C ARG A 8 -45.09 7.71 35.76
N GLY A 9 -45.73 7.88 34.60
CA GLY A 9 -45.77 6.93 33.48
C GLY A 9 -44.58 7.06 32.51
N LYS A 10 -44.42 6.00 31.72
CA LYS A 10 -43.39 5.75 30.69
C LYS A 10 -43.52 6.69 29.47
N PRO A 11 -42.45 6.96 28.70
CA PRO A 11 -42.57 7.58 27.39
C PRO A 11 -42.85 6.55 26.28
N VAL A 12 -43.84 6.86 25.45
CA VAL A 12 -44.20 6.16 24.20
C VAL A 12 -43.84 7.06 23.01
N LEU A 13 -43.22 6.43 22.02
CA LEU A 13 -43.15 6.70 20.57
C LEU A 13 -44.01 7.84 19.97
N CYS A 14 -43.46 8.52 18.95
CA CYS A 14 -44.01 8.81 17.59
C CYS A 14 -43.46 10.17 17.09
N ALA A 15 -42.45 10.22 16.21
CA ALA A 15 -42.55 10.12 14.75
C ALA A 15 -43.61 11.06 14.13
N LEU A 16 -43.16 12.21 13.60
CA LEU A 16 -43.92 13.04 12.66
C LEU A 16 -42.99 13.60 11.58
N VAL A 17 -43.14 13.00 10.39
CA VAL A 17 -43.31 13.67 9.09
C VAL A 17 -42.11 14.42 8.51
N GLY A 18 -41.44 13.71 7.59
CA GLY A 18 -40.69 14.32 6.49
C GLY A 18 -40.85 13.45 5.25
N GLY A 19 -41.52 13.99 4.22
CA GLY A 19 -41.24 13.63 2.83
C GLY A 19 -42.12 12.55 2.19
N SER A 20 -43.36 12.92 1.87
CA SER A 20 -44.18 12.28 0.83
C SER A 20 -43.49 12.38 -0.54
N SER A 21 -42.83 11.32 -1.02
CA SER A 21 -42.41 11.22 -2.44
C SER A 21 -42.04 9.81 -2.94
N LEU A 22 -42.27 8.73 -2.19
CA LEU A 22 -41.86 7.36 -2.59
C LEU A 22 -43.02 6.36 -2.80
N ALA A 23 -44.27 6.80 -2.74
CA ALA A 23 -45.44 5.93 -2.86
C ALA A 23 -45.89 5.65 -4.32
N MET A 24 -45.19 6.17 -5.33
CA MET A 24 -45.59 6.10 -6.75
C MET A 24 -44.53 5.42 -7.64
N ALA A 25 -43.90 4.35 -7.15
CA ALA A 25 -42.98 3.53 -7.96
C ALA A 25 -43.26 2.01 -7.84
N SER A 26 -44.45 1.62 -7.36
CA SER A 26 -44.81 0.22 -7.09
C SER A 26 -45.78 -0.40 -8.11
N LYS A 27 -46.02 0.24 -9.27
CA LYS A 27 -46.98 -0.26 -10.28
C LYS A 27 -46.46 -0.21 -11.72
N GLN A 28 -45.32 -0.82 -12.03
CA GLN A 28 -45.04 -1.14 -13.45
C GLN A 28 -43.99 -2.22 -13.73
N VAL A 29 -43.89 -3.28 -12.92
CA VAL A 29 -43.21 -4.52 -13.37
C VAL A 29 -43.99 -5.76 -12.88
N GLU A 30 -45.32 -5.73 -13.01
CA GLU A 30 -46.13 -6.94 -13.11
C GLU A 30 -46.26 -7.26 -14.60
N GLY A 31 -45.22 -7.86 -15.19
CA GLY A 31 -45.18 -8.05 -16.63
C GLY A 31 -44.08 -8.97 -17.13
N SER A 32 -43.63 -9.91 -16.32
CA SER A 32 -42.96 -11.16 -16.73
C SER A 32 -42.54 -11.90 -15.48
N ALA A 33 -42.92 -13.18 -15.38
CA ALA A 33 -42.51 -14.09 -14.33
C ALA A 33 -40.97 -14.34 -14.39
N ALA A 34 -40.17 -13.35 -13.98
CA ALA A 34 -38.75 -13.55 -13.77
C ALA A 34 -38.57 -14.21 -12.41
N LYS A 35 -38.41 -15.54 -12.43
CA LYS A 35 -37.94 -16.34 -11.29
C LYS A 35 -36.82 -15.54 -10.59
N PRO A 36 -36.94 -15.23 -9.28
CA PRO A 36 -35.83 -14.61 -8.57
C PRO A 36 -34.62 -15.51 -8.76
N SER A 37 -33.57 -14.96 -9.37
CA SER A 37 -32.38 -15.71 -9.75
C SER A 37 -31.81 -16.42 -8.52
N PHE A 38 -31.22 -17.61 -8.71
CA PHE A 38 -30.62 -18.37 -7.61
C PHE A 38 -29.67 -17.49 -6.78
N PHE A 39 -28.96 -16.56 -7.41
CA PHE A 39 -28.10 -15.59 -6.75
C PHE A 39 -28.87 -14.55 -5.92
N ALA A 40 -30.05 -14.10 -6.35
CA ALA A 40 -30.91 -13.22 -5.56
C ALA A 40 -31.58 -13.96 -4.38
N ARG A 41 -31.90 -15.25 -4.54
CA ARG A 41 -32.43 -16.08 -3.44
C ARG A 41 -31.36 -16.46 -2.42
N VAL A 42 -30.16 -16.81 -2.88
CA VAL A 42 -28.99 -17.06 -2.02
C VAL A 42 -28.57 -15.76 -1.34
N GLY A 43 -28.54 -14.63 -2.07
CA GLY A 43 -28.24 -13.32 -1.51
C GLY A 43 -29.26 -12.85 -0.48
N ALA A 44 -30.56 -13.03 -0.74
CA ALA A 44 -31.62 -12.73 0.22
C ALA A 44 -31.60 -13.67 1.44
N SER A 45 -31.27 -14.95 1.24
CA SER A 45 -31.14 -15.93 2.34
C SER A 45 -29.89 -15.65 3.19
N LEU A 46 -28.77 -15.28 2.58
CA LEU A 46 -27.54 -14.87 3.27
C LEU A 46 -27.76 -13.55 4.01
N ALA A 47 -28.45 -12.57 3.42
CA ALA A 47 -28.77 -11.30 4.04
C ALA A 47 -29.75 -11.45 5.22
N THR A 48 -30.73 -12.36 5.12
CA THR A 48 -31.68 -12.64 6.20
C THR A 48 -31.02 -13.45 7.32
N THR A 49 -30.14 -14.39 6.97
CA THR A 49 -29.34 -15.17 7.93
C THR A 49 -28.31 -14.30 8.62
N ALA A 50 -27.64 -13.39 7.92
CA ALA A 50 -26.73 -12.41 8.51
C ALA A 50 -27.47 -11.45 9.43
N ARG A 51 -28.62 -10.91 9.03
CA ARG A 51 -29.43 -10.00 9.86
C ARG A 51 -29.94 -10.66 11.14
N ASN A 52 -30.22 -11.96 11.11
CA ASN A 52 -30.66 -12.72 12.28
C ASN A 52 -29.49 -13.27 13.14
N ASN A 53 -28.29 -13.47 12.56
CA ASN A 53 -27.07 -13.96 13.23
C ASN A 53 -26.05 -12.85 13.56
N LEU A 54 -26.42 -11.57 13.39
CA LEU A 54 -25.67 -10.42 13.92
C LEU A 54 -25.97 -10.15 15.39
N ARG A 55 -26.81 -10.98 16.03
CA ARG A 55 -27.05 -10.93 17.48
C ARG A 55 -25.81 -11.46 18.22
N PRO A 56 -25.45 -10.88 19.37
CA PRO A 56 -24.34 -11.38 20.17
C PRO A 56 -24.59 -12.85 20.56
N GLY A 57 -23.65 -13.73 20.22
CA GLY A 57 -23.72 -15.17 20.51
C GLY A 57 -23.84 -16.10 19.30
N ALA A 58 -24.02 -15.59 18.08
CA ALA A 58 -23.98 -16.41 16.87
C ALA A 58 -22.54 -16.57 16.33
N GLY A 59 -22.20 -17.71 15.73
CA GLY A 59 -20.84 -18.01 15.24
C GLY A 59 -20.30 -17.03 14.18
N LEU A 60 -21.19 -16.41 13.39
CA LEU A 60 -20.82 -15.36 12.43
C LEU A 60 -20.41 -14.05 13.14
N TYR A 61 -21.01 -13.74 14.29
CA TYR A 61 -20.65 -12.58 15.09
C TYR A 61 -19.26 -12.73 15.71
N SER A 62 -18.90 -13.94 16.19
CA SER A 62 -17.55 -14.20 16.71
C SER A 62 -16.47 -14.16 15.62
N LEU A 63 -16.76 -14.64 14.41
CA LEU A 63 -15.85 -14.51 13.28
C LEU A 63 -15.66 -13.04 12.86
N GLY A 64 -16.76 -12.27 12.78
CA GLY A 64 -16.70 -10.84 12.51
C GLY A 64 -15.95 -10.06 13.58
N PHE A 65 -16.16 -10.39 14.86
CA PHE A 65 -15.43 -9.79 15.97
C PHE A 65 -13.93 -10.13 15.93
N GLY A 66 -13.57 -11.35 15.56
CA GLY A 66 -12.17 -11.75 15.36
C GLY A 66 -11.49 -10.96 14.23
N VAL A 67 -12.18 -10.77 13.11
CA VAL A 67 -11.67 -9.94 12.00
C VAL A 67 -11.54 -8.48 12.43
N ALA A 68 -12.55 -7.92 13.09
CA ALA A 68 -12.52 -6.55 13.58
C ALA A 68 -11.41 -6.33 14.62
N ALA A 69 -11.22 -7.28 15.55
CA ALA A 69 -10.14 -7.26 16.52
C ALA A 69 -8.76 -7.35 15.83
N GLY A 70 -8.61 -8.20 14.82
CA GLY A 70 -7.37 -8.30 14.03
C GLY A 70 -7.03 -6.99 13.30
N VAL A 71 -8.04 -6.32 12.73
CA VAL A 71 -7.85 -5.00 12.10
C VAL A 71 -7.53 -3.93 13.15
N ALA A 72 -8.18 -3.95 14.31
CA ALA A 72 -7.90 -3.00 15.38
C ALA A 72 -6.47 -3.17 15.93
N ILE A 73 -6.03 -4.40 16.19
CA ILE A 73 -4.68 -4.69 16.69
C ILE A 73 -3.63 -4.30 15.65
N SER A 74 -3.83 -4.65 14.38
CA SER A 74 -2.91 -4.25 13.32
C SER A 74 -2.86 -2.72 13.14
N GLY A 75 -4.00 -2.04 13.27
CA GLY A 75 -4.07 -0.58 13.30
C GLY A 75 -3.26 0.04 14.45
N VAL A 76 -3.37 -0.50 15.67
CA VAL A 76 -2.60 -0.02 16.83
C VAL A 76 -1.10 -0.26 16.66
N VAL A 77 -0.70 -1.43 16.13
CA VAL A 77 0.73 -1.71 15.86
C VAL A 77 1.28 -0.77 14.80
N TYR A 78 0.53 -0.51 13.74
CA TYR A 78 0.94 0.42 12.70
C TYR A 78 1.04 1.86 13.23
N ALA A 79 0.02 2.32 13.97
CA ALA A 79 0.03 3.64 14.61
C ALA A 79 1.16 3.79 15.63
N GLY A 80 1.44 2.74 16.42
CA GLY A 80 2.56 2.73 17.35
C GLY A 80 3.91 2.87 16.64
N ARG A 81 4.09 2.20 15.50
CA ARG A 81 5.29 2.36 14.67
C ARG A 81 5.39 3.73 14.02
N THR A 82 4.29 4.27 13.49
CA THR A 82 4.32 5.62 12.88
C THR A 82 4.67 6.68 13.92
N LEU A 83 4.11 6.60 15.14
CA LEU A 83 4.48 7.48 16.24
C LEU A 83 5.94 7.30 16.67
N SER A 84 6.42 6.06 16.72
CA SER A 84 7.83 5.78 17.04
C SER A 84 8.79 6.40 16.02
N VAL A 85 8.47 6.29 14.73
CA VAL A 85 9.29 6.87 13.66
C VAL A 85 9.23 8.40 13.68
N MET A 86 8.05 8.98 13.90
CA MET A 86 7.90 10.44 13.91
C MET A 86 8.58 11.12 15.11
N LEU A 87 8.60 10.46 16.28
CA LEU A 87 9.03 11.11 17.51
C LEU A 87 10.41 10.66 18.00
N PHE A 88 10.83 9.41 17.73
CA PHE A 88 12.00 8.81 18.38
C PHE A 88 13.05 8.25 17.41
N ASP A 89 12.88 8.40 16.10
CA ASP A 89 13.84 7.89 15.11
C ASP A 89 14.92 8.92 14.74
N HIS A 90 15.92 9.04 15.60
CA HIS A 90 17.12 9.84 15.32
C HIS A 90 18.20 9.04 14.57
N GLU A 91 18.11 7.71 14.57
CA GLU A 91 19.10 6.84 13.91
C GLU A 91 18.94 6.85 12.40
N TYR A 92 17.71 6.99 11.89
CA TYR A 92 17.46 7.10 10.45
C TYR A 92 18.28 8.22 9.78
N TYR A 93 18.31 9.41 10.38
CA TYR A 93 19.05 10.54 9.82
C TYR A 93 20.56 10.34 9.85
N LYS A 94 21.10 9.73 10.92
CA LYS A 94 22.53 9.41 11.04
C LYS A 94 22.97 8.37 10.01
N LEU A 95 22.16 7.34 9.79
CA LEU A 95 22.46 6.32 8.78
C LEU A 95 22.35 6.88 7.36
N GLN A 96 21.40 7.78 7.10
CA GLN A 96 21.23 8.36 5.78
C GLN A 96 22.38 9.29 5.38
N SER A 97 22.90 10.10 6.30
CA SER A 97 24.08 10.93 6.03
C SER A 97 25.32 10.07 5.80
N ARG A 98 25.49 9.00 6.58
CA ARG A 98 26.59 8.05 6.43
C ARG A 98 26.54 7.31 5.09
N LYS A 99 25.36 6.88 4.64
CA LYS A 99 25.18 6.28 3.30
C LYS A 99 25.59 7.23 2.18
N ARG A 100 25.10 8.48 2.20
CA ARG A 100 25.49 9.50 1.22
C ARG A 100 26.98 9.80 1.22
N TYR A 101 27.63 9.72 2.38
CA TYR A 101 29.08 9.87 2.48
C TYR A 101 29.82 8.71 1.81
N TYR A 102 29.39 7.46 2.06
CA TYR A 102 29.99 6.28 1.42
C TYR A 102 29.79 6.26 -0.10
N GLU A 103 28.64 6.72 -0.59
CA GLU A 103 28.40 6.86 -2.03
C GLU A 103 29.43 7.80 -2.68
N LYS A 104 29.73 8.93 -2.04
CA LYS A 104 30.74 9.88 -2.53
C LYS A 104 32.14 9.27 -2.51
N GLN A 105 32.49 8.57 -1.43
CA GLN A 105 33.79 7.90 -1.35
C GLN A 105 33.95 6.84 -2.45
N LEU A 106 32.91 6.06 -2.69
CA LEU A 106 32.92 5.02 -3.71
C LEU A 106 33.10 5.60 -5.12
N ILE A 107 32.42 6.70 -5.44
CA ILE A 107 32.59 7.38 -6.73
C ILE A 107 34.01 7.93 -6.87
N PHE A 108 34.52 8.60 -5.83
CA PHE A 108 35.88 9.15 -5.84
C PHE A 108 36.95 8.06 -6.04
N SER A 109 36.83 6.93 -5.34
CA SER A 109 37.74 5.81 -5.50
C SER A 109 37.69 5.21 -6.91
N ARG A 110 36.50 5.10 -7.51
CA ARG A 110 36.37 4.61 -8.89
C ARG A 110 37.01 5.55 -9.91
N GLU A 111 36.78 6.86 -9.79
CA GLU A 111 37.41 7.84 -10.68
C GLU A 111 38.95 7.82 -10.53
N GLN A 112 39.45 7.62 -9.31
CA GLN A 112 40.88 7.46 -9.07
C GLN A 112 41.45 6.18 -9.70
N GLU A 113 40.74 5.06 -9.60
CA GLU A 113 41.13 3.79 -10.23
C GLU A 113 41.12 3.89 -11.77
N GLU A 114 40.10 4.54 -12.34
CA GLU A 114 39.98 4.76 -13.78
C GLU A 114 41.11 5.66 -14.33
N THR A 115 41.43 6.75 -13.61
CA THR A 115 42.55 7.63 -13.99
C THR A 115 43.89 6.91 -13.86
N GLN A 116 44.09 6.11 -12.81
CA GLN A 116 45.28 5.29 -12.65
C GLN A 116 45.42 4.26 -13.78
N ALA A 117 44.33 3.58 -14.16
CA ALA A 117 44.32 2.66 -15.28
C ALA A 117 44.64 3.36 -16.62
N ALA A 118 44.11 4.57 -16.84
CA ALA A 118 44.44 5.36 -18.02
C ALA A 118 45.92 5.73 -18.08
N HIS A 119 46.54 6.11 -16.96
CA HIS A 119 47.97 6.37 -16.89
C HIS A 119 48.82 5.12 -17.18
N TYR A 120 48.38 3.95 -16.70
CA TYR A 120 49.03 2.68 -17.02
C TYR A 120 48.95 2.38 -18.53
N LEU A 121 47.78 2.50 -19.15
CA LEU A 121 47.64 2.29 -20.60
C LEU A 121 48.44 3.32 -21.41
N ALA A 122 48.53 4.57 -20.96
CA ALA A 122 49.37 5.59 -21.58
C ALA A 122 50.86 5.22 -21.51
N SER A 123 51.31 4.60 -20.41
CA SER A 123 52.69 4.11 -20.30
C SER A 123 52.98 2.98 -21.30
N MET A 124 52.04 2.06 -21.53
CA MET A 124 52.21 1.01 -22.56
C MET A 124 52.22 1.58 -23.98
N ALA A 125 51.48 2.67 -24.23
CA ALA A 125 51.52 3.35 -25.52
C ALA A 125 52.91 3.95 -25.81
N SER A 126 53.72 4.24 -24.79
CA SER A 126 55.10 4.69 -25.00
C SER A 126 56.03 3.59 -25.52
N GLU A 127 55.69 2.32 -25.28
CA GLU A 127 56.43 1.16 -25.80
C GLU A 127 55.97 0.78 -27.22
N TYR A 128 54.91 1.41 -27.74
CA TYR A 128 54.35 1.09 -29.04
C TYR A 128 55.29 1.52 -30.18
N ASP A 129 55.81 0.55 -30.93
CA ASP A 129 56.51 0.79 -32.19
C ASP A 129 55.58 0.53 -33.39
N PRO A 130 55.11 1.59 -34.09
CA PRO A 130 54.24 1.40 -35.25
C PRO A 130 54.96 0.71 -36.41
N ALA A 131 56.29 0.79 -36.50
CA ALA A 131 57.05 0.18 -37.60
C ALA A 131 57.04 -1.35 -37.55
N ALA A 132 56.91 -1.94 -36.36
CA ALA A 132 56.82 -3.39 -36.16
C ALA A 132 55.56 -4.02 -36.79
N THR A 133 54.51 -3.24 -37.01
CA THR A 133 53.26 -3.71 -37.66
C THR A 133 53.36 -3.84 -39.17
N ARG A 134 54.44 -3.29 -39.77
CA ARG A 134 54.64 -3.27 -41.21
C ARG A 134 55.12 -4.64 -41.71
N MET A 135 54.38 -5.22 -42.64
CA MET A 135 54.85 -6.38 -43.39
C MET A 135 56.13 -6.03 -44.18
N PRO A 136 57.12 -6.93 -44.28
CA PRO A 136 58.32 -6.68 -45.07
C PRO A 136 57.94 -6.32 -46.51
N PHE A 137 58.64 -5.32 -47.07
CA PHE A 137 58.41 -4.77 -48.43
C PHE A 137 57.08 -4.05 -48.69
N LYS A 138 56.22 -3.84 -47.69
CA LYS A 138 55.02 -3.00 -47.81
C LYS A 138 55.21 -1.64 -47.12
N PRO A 139 54.57 -0.56 -47.60
CA PRO A 139 54.56 0.72 -46.90
C PRO A 139 53.79 0.63 -45.57
N LEU A 140 54.12 1.49 -44.62
CA LEU A 140 53.42 1.57 -43.34
C LEU A 140 52.02 2.17 -43.55
N ASP A 141 51.00 1.51 -43.03
CA ASP A 141 49.61 1.98 -43.08
C ASP A 141 49.40 3.11 -42.06
N ALA A 142 48.73 4.20 -42.49
CA ALA A 142 48.47 5.38 -41.69
C ALA A 142 47.57 5.10 -40.48
N LYS A 143 46.82 4.00 -40.49
CA LYS A 143 45.97 3.55 -39.38
C LYS A 143 46.73 3.29 -38.08
N TYR A 144 48.01 2.90 -38.17
CA TYR A 144 48.83 2.49 -37.02
C TYR A 144 49.70 3.64 -36.48
N ARG A 145 49.55 4.86 -37.01
CA ARG A 145 50.14 6.07 -36.42
C ARG A 145 49.21 6.58 -35.31
N PHE A 146 49.39 6.04 -34.11
CA PHE A 146 48.94 6.69 -32.88
C PHE A 146 49.88 7.83 -32.49
#